data_AF-A0A8M1KHC1-F1
#
_entry.id   AF-A0A8M1KHC1-F1
#
_cell.length_a   1.000
_cell.length_b   1.000
_cell.length_c   1.000
_cell.angle_alpha   90.00
_cell.angle_beta   90.00
_cell.angle_gamma   90.00
#
_symmetry.space_group_name_H-M   'P 1'
#
loop_
_entity.id
_entity.type
_entity.pdbx_description
1 polymer ?
#
loop_
_entity_poly.entity_id
_entity_poly.type
_entity_poly.pdbx_seq_one_letter_code
_entity_poly.pdbx_strand_id
1 'polypeptide(L)'
;MGNVWSRGVQGSGIGDQCSEGSGIGDQCSEGSGIGDQCSEGSGIGDQCSEGSGIGDQCSEGSGIGDQCSEGSGIGDQCSEGSGIGDQCSEGSGLGCSEGSGIGDQCSEGSGIGDQCSEGNGIGDQCSEGNGIGDQCSEGNGIGDQCSEGNGIGDQCSEGNGIGDQCSEGNGIGDQCSEGSSIGDQCSEGNGIGDQCSEGS
;
A
#
# COMPACT_ATOMS: atom_id res chain seq x y z
N MET A 1 -15.25 -34.62 -45.67
CA MET A 1 -13.98 -34.83 -44.95
C MET A 1 -12.90 -34.08 -45.70
N GLY A 2 -12.56 -32.91 -45.21
CA GLY A 2 -11.54 -32.03 -45.77
C GLY A 2 -11.31 -30.95 -44.72
N ASN A 3 -10.42 -31.25 -43.79
CA ASN A 3 -10.18 -30.45 -42.59
C ASN A 3 -9.46 -29.17 -43.01
N VAL A 4 -10.11 -28.02 -42.87
CA VAL A 4 -9.49 -26.70 -43.06
C VAL A 4 -8.80 -26.35 -41.76
N TRP A 5 -7.50 -26.63 -41.69
CA TRP A 5 -6.65 -26.07 -40.65
C TRP A 5 -6.18 -24.71 -41.15
N SER A 6 -6.69 -23.64 -40.54
CA SER A 6 -6.27 -22.27 -40.78
C SER A 6 -4.78 -22.14 -40.48
N ARG A 7 -3.99 -21.79 -41.51
CA ARG A 7 -2.55 -21.52 -41.40
C ARG A 7 -2.36 -20.09 -40.89
N GLY A 8 -1.50 -19.93 -39.89
CA GLY A 8 -1.17 -18.63 -39.30
C GLY A 8 -0.90 -17.55 -40.34
N VAL A 9 -1.49 -16.36 -40.12
CA VAL A 9 -1.28 -15.20 -40.98
C VAL A 9 -0.05 -14.44 -40.49
N GLN A 10 0.88 -14.14 -41.40
CA GLN A 10 1.95 -13.15 -41.19
C GLN A 10 1.50 -11.82 -41.81
N GLY A 11 1.45 -10.75 -41.01
CA GLY A 11 0.90 -9.44 -41.40
C GLY A 11 -0.53 -9.21 -40.90
N SER A 12 -1.24 -8.22 -41.44
CA SER A 12 -2.60 -7.93 -40.98
C SER A 12 -3.65 -8.93 -41.48
N GLY A 13 -4.38 -9.60 -40.58
CA GLY A 13 -5.35 -10.64 -40.96
C GLY A 13 -6.34 -11.05 -39.87
N ILE A 14 -7.38 -11.78 -40.28
CA ILE A 14 -8.39 -12.38 -39.40
C ILE A 14 -8.27 -13.91 -39.51
N GLY A 15 -8.09 -14.60 -38.39
CA GLY A 15 -8.04 -16.06 -38.34
C GLY A 15 -7.63 -16.59 -36.97
N ASP A 16 -7.97 -17.85 -36.66
CA ASP A 16 -7.83 -18.47 -35.33
C ASP A 16 -6.43 -18.35 -34.71
N GLN A 17 -5.37 -18.24 -35.54
CA GLN A 17 -4.00 -17.97 -35.08
C GLN A 17 -3.33 -16.88 -35.93
N CYS A 18 -2.79 -15.86 -35.26
CA CYS A 18 -1.96 -14.81 -35.84
C CYS A 18 -0.54 -14.88 -35.25
N SER A 19 0.46 -15.13 -36.09
CA SER A 19 1.83 -15.37 -35.60
C SER A 19 2.66 -14.09 -35.46
N GLU A 20 2.41 -13.07 -36.30
CA GLU A 20 3.19 -11.81 -36.31
C GLU A 20 2.36 -10.69 -36.98
N GLY A 21 2.22 -9.54 -36.31
CA GLY A 21 1.60 -8.33 -36.90
C GLY A 21 0.32 -7.87 -36.19
N SER A 22 -0.61 -7.23 -36.92
CA SER A 22 -1.88 -6.77 -36.34
C SER A 22 -3.07 -7.63 -36.76
N GLY A 23 -3.69 -8.37 -35.84
CA GLY A 23 -4.68 -9.40 -36.20
C GLY A 23 -5.89 -9.51 -35.27
N ILE A 24 -6.97 -10.14 -35.77
CA ILE A 24 -8.15 -10.52 -34.96
C ILE A 24 -8.33 -12.03 -35.01
N GLY A 25 -8.30 -12.70 -33.87
CA GLY A 25 -8.46 -14.15 -33.77
C GLY A 25 -8.14 -14.71 -32.39
N ASP A 26 -8.51 -15.97 -32.13
CA ASP A 26 -8.45 -16.59 -30.81
C ASP A 26 -7.06 -16.54 -30.15
N GLN A 27 -5.97 -16.65 -30.94
CA GLN A 27 -4.60 -16.56 -30.44
C GLN A 27 -3.71 -15.63 -31.29
N CYS A 28 -3.05 -14.66 -30.65
CA CYS A 28 -2.06 -13.78 -31.24
C CYS A 28 -0.70 -13.97 -30.55
N SER A 29 0.34 -14.35 -31.30
CA SER A 29 1.67 -14.61 -30.73
C SER A 29 2.50 -13.34 -30.54
N GLU A 30 2.60 -12.45 -31.53
CA GLU A 30 3.47 -11.26 -31.45
C GLU A 30 2.86 -10.09 -32.24
N GLY A 31 2.70 -8.90 -31.61
CA GLY A 31 2.25 -7.67 -32.28
C GLY A 31 1.03 -6.99 -31.63
N SER A 32 0.06 -6.54 -32.44
CA SER A 32 -1.15 -5.87 -31.91
C SER A 32 -2.43 -6.62 -32.23
N GLY A 33 -3.07 -7.25 -31.24
CA GLY A 33 -4.13 -8.24 -31.47
C GLY A 33 -5.46 -7.92 -30.78
N ILE A 34 -6.57 -8.40 -31.34
CA ILE A 34 -7.86 -8.54 -30.62
C ILE A 34 -8.26 -10.01 -30.63
N GLY A 35 -8.36 -10.65 -29.47
CA GLY A 35 -8.55 -12.10 -29.37
C GLY A 35 -8.50 -12.64 -27.95
N ASP A 36 -8.93 -13.88 -27.73
CA ASP A 36 -8.98 -14.48 -26.37
C ASP A 36 -7.60 -14.54 -25.70
N GLN A 37 -6.52 -14.80 -26.46
CA GLN A 37 -5.15 -14.87 -25.94
C GLN A 37 -4.15 -14.07 -26.78
N CYS A 38 -3.37 -13.20 -26.13
CA CYS A 38 -2.22 -12.49 -26.71
C CYS A 38 -0.94 -12.86 -25.95
N SER A 39 0.10 -13.33 -26.64
CA SER A 39 1.37 -13.71 -26.00
C SER A 39 2.31 -12.52 -25.80
N GLU A 40 2.61 -11.73 -26.84
CA GLU A 40 3.55 -10.60 -26.73
C GLU A 40 3.08 -9.37 -27.54
N GLY A 41 3.07 -8.18 -26.92
CA GLY A 41 2.77 -6.90 -27.58
C GLY A 41 1.57 -6.15 -27.03
N SER A 42 0.75 -5.52 -27.89
CA SER A 42 -0.42 -4.72 -27.45
C SER A 42 -1.75 -5.39 -27.80
N GLY A 43 -2.51 -5.86 -26.81
CA GLY A 43 -3.68 -6.72 -27.02
C GLY A 43 -4.99 -6.22 -26.40
N ILE A 44 -6.13 -6.59 -26.98
CA ILE A 44 -7.44 -6.54 -26.31
C ILE A 44 -8.02 -7.96 -26.31
N GLY A 45 -8.24 -8.55 -25.14
CA GLY A 45 -8.53 -9.98 -25.03
C GLY A 45 -8.75 -10.48 -23.62
N ASP A 46 -9.13 -11.75 -23.42
CA ASP A 46 -9.31 -12.29 -22.06
C ASP A 46 -7.97 -12.46 -21.34
N GLN A 47 -6.89 -12.82 -22.06
CA GLN A 47 -5.56 -13.04 -21.49
C GLN A 47 -4.44 -12.39 -22.32
N CYS A 48 -3.58 -11.61 -21.66
CA CYS A 48 -2.34 -11.05 -22.22
C CYS A 48 -1.13 -11.55 -21.42
N SER A 49 -0.13 -12.15 -22.07
CA SER A 49 1.04 -12.69 -21.36
C SER A 49 2.13 -11.62 -21.14
N GLU A 50 2.54 -10.87 -22.16
CA GLU A 50 3.59 -9.85 -22.05
C GLU A 50 3.25 -8.60 -22.89
N GLY A 51 3.36 -7.39 -22.30
CA GLY A 51 3.25 -6.12 -23.02
C GLY A 51 2.15 -5.18 -22.51
N SER A 52 1.36 -4.56 -23.40
CA SER A 52 0.30 -3.62 -23.00
C SER A 52 -1.10 -4.12 -23.37
N GLY A 53 -1.92 -4.49 -22.39
CA GLY A 53 -3.19 -5.20 -22.63
C GLY A 53 -4.42 -4.52 -22.06
N ILE A 54 -5.59 -4.73 -22.68
CA ILE A 54 -6.90 -4.53 -22.03
C ILE A 54 -7.63 -5.87 -22.01
N GLY A 55 -7.91 -6.41 -20.83
CA GLY A 55 -8.39 -7.78 -20.71
C GLY A 55 -8.59 -8.29 -19.29
N ASP A 56 -9.26 -9.42 -19.10
CA ASP A 56 -9.53 -9.96 -17.76
C ASP A 56 -8.23 -10.31 -17.01
N GLN A 57 -7.20 -10.81 -17.71
CA GLN A 57 -5.92 -11.19 -17.10
C GLN A 57 -4.70 -10.67 -17.90
N CYS A 58 -3.77 -10.03 -17.22
CA CYS A 58 -2.46 -9.64 -17.74
C CYS A 58 -1.34 -10.27 -16.88
N SER A 59 -0.40 -11.00 -17.48
CA SER A 59 0.70 -11.62 -16.72
C SER A 59 1.86 -10.65 -16.49
N GLU A 60 2.39 -9.99 -17.53
CA GLU A 60 3.54 -9.08 -17.40
C GLU A 60 3.36 -7.80 -18.26
N GLY A 61 3.60 -6.62 -17.68
CA GLY A 61 3.63 -5.34 -18.40
C GLY A 61 2.57 -4.33 -17.95
N SER A 62 1.96 -3.58 -18.87
CA SER A 62 1.00 -2.52 -18.56
C SER A 62 -0.44 -2.91 -18.94
N GLY A 63 -1.33 -3.14 -17.96
CA GLY A 63 -2.66 -3.72 -18.20
C GLY A 63 -3.82 -2.85 -17.72
N ILE A 64 -4.98 -2.97 -18.37
CA ILE A 64 -6.29 -2.57 -17.79
C ILE A 64 -7.18 -3.80 -17.77
N GLY A 65 -7.58 -4.28 -16.58
CA GLY A 65 -8.17 -5.61 -16.46
C GLY A 65 -8.56 -6.02 -15.05
N ASP A 66 -9.24 -7.15 -14.89
CA ASP A 66 -9.61 -7.64 -13.55
C ASP A 66 -8.37 -8.09 -12.75
N GLN A 67 -7.37 -8.70 -13.40
CA GLN A 67 -6.17 -9.22 -12.75
C GLN A 67 -4.88 -8.88 -13.51
N CYS A 68 -3.87 -8.35 -12.81
CA CYS A 68 -2.51 -8.15 -13.30
C CYS A 68 -1.50 -8.89 -12.39
N SER A 69 -0.61 -9.73 -12.95
CA SER A 69 0.40 -10.44 -12.13
C SER A 69 1.63 -9.57 -11.86
N GLU A 70 2.26 -9.00 -12.88
CA GLU A 70 3.48 -8.18 -12.73
C GLU A 70 3.44 -6.94 -13.64
N GLY A 71 3.76 -5.76 -13.09
CA GLY A 71 3.98 -4.54 -13.87
C GLY A 71 3.14 -3.34 -13.46
N SER A 72 2.49 -2.64 -14.39
CA SER A 72 1.68 -1.45 -14.10
C SER A 72 0.22 -1.62 -14.54
N GLY A 73 -0.71 -1.69 -13.60
CA GLY A 73 -2.09 -2.11 -13.90
C GLY A 73 -3.17 -1.13 -13.42
N ILE A 74 -4.29 -1.05 -14.13
CA ILE A 74 -5.55 -0.51 -13.59
C ILE A 74 -6.56 -1.66 -13.55
N GLY A 75 -7.03 -2.05 -12.37
CA GLY A 75 -7.80 -3.28 -12.23
C GLY A 75 -8.26 -3.62 -10.84
N ASP A 76 -9.05 -4.68 -10.68
CA ASP A 76 -9.52 -5.10 -9.37
C ASP A 76 -8.37 -5.69 -8.52
N GLN A 77 -7.45 -6.44 -9.14
CA GLN A 77 -6.34 -7.10 -8.46
C GLN A 77 -4.99 -6.95 -9.20
N CYS A 78 -3.94 -6.57 -8.46
CA CYS A 78 -2.55 -6.59 -8.93
C CYS A 78 -1.66 -7.39 -7.96
N SER A 79 -0.85 -8.34 -8.42
CA SER A 79 0.06 -9.08 -7.52
C SER A 79 1.35 -8.31 -7.23
N GLU A 80 2.09 -7.88 -8.25
CA GLU A 80 3.36 -7.15 -8.09
C GLU A 80 3.45 -5.92 -9.01
N GLY A 81 3.81 -4.76 -8.46
CA GLY A 81 4.18 -3.56 -9.22
C GLY A 81 3.34 -2.31 -8.93
N SER A 82 3.12 -1.47 -9.94
CA SER A 82 2.46 -0.17 -9.78
C SER A 82 0.98 -0.21 -10.19
N GLY A 83 0.05 -0.18 -9.25
CA GLY A 83 -1.37 -0.44 -9.51
C GLY A 83 -2.32 0.71 -9.14
N ILE A 84 -3.43 0.85 -9.87
CA ILE A 84 -4.62 1.55 -9.38
C ILE A 84 -5.75 0.53 -9.36
N GLY A 85 -6.17 0.12 -8.16
CA GLY A 85 -7.15 -0.93 -8.00
C GLY A 85 -7.74 -1.05 -6.61
N ASP A 86 -8.68 -1.98 -6.47
CA ASP A 86 -9.25 -2.31 -5.16
C ASP A 86 -8.23 -3.07 -4.30
N GLN A 87 -7.39 -3.90 -4.92
CA GLN A 87 -6.37 -4.68 -4.21
C GLN A 87 -5.07 -4.80 -4.99
N CYS A 88 -3.97 -4.49 -4.33
CA CYS A 88 -2.62 -4.76 -4.81
C CYS A 88 -1.86 -5.50 -3.71
N SER A 89 -1.16 -6.61 -4.02
CA SER A 89 -0.44 -7.37 -2.99
C SER A 89 0.88 -6.69 -2.63
N GLU A 90 1.76 -6.44 -3.60
CA GLU A 90 3.06 -5.80 -3.40
C GLU A 90 3.32 -4.70 -4.45
N GLY A 91 3.79 -3.52 -4.00
CA GLY A 91 4.38 -2.53 -4.89
C GLY A 91 3.98 -1.09 -4.58
N SER A 92 3.39 -0.35 -5.51
CA SER A 92 3.07 1.07 -5.30
C SER A 92 1.75 1.46 -5.95
N GLY A 93 0.80 2.03 -5.20
CA GLY A 93 -0.52 2.23 -5.79
C GLY A 93 -1.68 2.52 -4.85
N LEU A 94 -2.86 2.72 -5.45
CA LEU A 94 -4.11 2.74 -4.71
C LEU A 94 -4.49 1.30 -4.32
N GLY A 95 -4.77 1.05 -3.04
CA GLY A 95 -5.19 -0.27 -2.54
C GLY A 95 -4.07 -1.32 -2.38
N CYS A 96 -2.79 -0.91 -2.38
CA CYS A 96 -1.67 -1.85 -2.13
C CYS A 96 -1.55 -2.21 -0.65
N SER A 97 -1.45 -3.50 -0.37
CA SER A 97 -1.26 -4.07 0.97
C SER A 97 0.19 -3.94 1.42
N GLU A 98 1.17 -4.27 0.57
CA GLU A 98 2.60 -4.13 0.86
C GLU A 98 3.27 -3.11 -0.08
N GLY A 99 4.19 -2.30 0.46
CA GLY A 99 4.97 -1.32 -0.30
C GLY A 99 4.52 0.13 -0.10
N SER A 100 4.40 0.91 -1.17
CA SER A 100 4.00 2.32 -1.12
C SER A 100 2.53 2.52 -1.51
N GLY A 101 1.63 2.49 -0.52
CA GLY A 101 0.18 2.50 -0.72
C GLY A 101 -0.50 3.86 -0.47
N ILE A 102 -1.62 4.12 -1.16
CA ILE A 102 -2.60 5.13 -0.76
C ILE A 102 -3.99 4.47 -0.73
N GLY A 103 -4.79 4.68 0.30
CA GLY A 103 -6.16 4.15 0.37
C GLY A 103 -6.66 4.00 1.80
N ASP A 104 -7.87 3.48 1.98
CA ASP A 104 -8.47 3.37 3.32
C ASP A 104 -7.64 2.48 4.26
N GLN A 105 -6.95 1.47 3.72
CA GLN A 105 -6.10 0.54 4.47
C GLN A 105 -4.75 0.34 3.77
N CYS A 106 -3.66 0.41 4.54
CA CYS A 106 -2.30 0.07 4.14
C CYS A 106 -1.72 -0.93 5.16
N SER A 107 -1.24 -2.09 4.72
CA SER A 107 -0.81 -3.17 5.63
C SER A 107 0.66 -3.06 6.00
N GLU A 108 1.58 -2.97 5.04
CA GLU A 108 3.02 -2.95 5.31
C GLU A 108 3.75 -1.96 4.38
N GLY A 109 4.70 -1.20 4.92
CA GLY A 109 5.60 -0.35 4.13
C GLY A 109 5.40 1.14 4.36
N SER A 110 5.17 1.91 3.30
CA SER A 110 4.94 3.37 3.39
C SER A 110 3.54 3.71 2.88
N GLY A 111 2.65 4.17 3.74
CA GLY A 111 1.23 4.33 3.42
C GLY A 111 0.68 5.72 3.70
N ILE A 112 -0.32 6.15 2.92
CA ILE A 112 -1.23 7.26 3.28
C ILE A 112 -2.66 6.74 3.25
N GLY A 113 -3.34 6.75 4.39
CA GLY A 113 -4.65 6.13 4.49
C GLY A 113 -5.29 6.24 5.86
N ASP A 114 -6.60 6.01 5.97
CA ASP A 114 -7.31 6.06 7.25
C ASP A 114 -6.67 5.09 8.27
N GLN A 115 -6.23 3.90 7.82
CA GLN A 115 -5.56 2.90 8.64
C GLN A 115 -4.23 2.43 8.03
N CYS A 116 -3.13 2.57 8.77
CA CYS A 116 -1.80 2.04 8.44
C CYS A 116 -1.38 1.01 9.50
N SER A 117 -1.06 -0.22 9.09
CA SER A 117 -0.75 -1.30 10.05
C SER A 117 0.74 -1.33 10.42
N GLU A 118 1.66 -1.42 9.47
CA GLU A 118 3.11 -1.54 9.76
C GLU A 118 3.96 -0.64 8.84
N GLY A 119 4.94 0.06 9.43
CA GLY A 119 5.96 0.82 8.70
C GLY A 119 5.85 2.33 8.86
N ASN A 120 5.96 3.09 7.76
CA ASN A 120 5.82 4.54 7.76
C ASN A 120 4.40 4.93 7.30
N GLY A 121 3.56 5.44 8.19
CA GLY A 121 2.16 5.76 7.88
C GLY A 121 1.81 7.24 8.07
N ILE A 122 0.90 7.74 7.24
CA ILE A 122 0.16 8.99 7.49
C ILE A 122 -1.34 8.68 7.40
N GLY A 123 -2.09 8.89 8.48
CA GLY A 123 -3.47 8.43 8.55
C GLY A 123 -4.23 8.86 9.79
N ASP A 124 -5.46 8.40 9.95
CA ASP A 124 -6.18 8.59 11.22
C ASP A 124 -5.61 7.61 12.28
N GLN A 125 -5.27 6.39 11.86
CA GLN A 125 -4.74 5.34 12.73
C GLN A 125 -3.46 4.71 12.16
N CYS A 126 -2.40 4.71 12.96
CA CYS A 126 -1.13 4.02 12.68
C CYS A 126 -0.85 2.99 13.78
N SER A 127 -0.66 1.72 13.42
CA SER A 127 -0.49 0.64 14.42
C SER A 127 0.98 0.46 14.83
N GLU A 128 1.90 0.18 13.91
CA GLU A 128 3.31 -0.07 14.23
C GLU A 128 4.27 0.71 13.31
N GLY A 129 5.31 1.31 13.88
CA GLY A 129 6.41 1.93 13.14
C GLY A 129 6.48 3.45 13.30
N ASN A 130 6.68 4.19 12.21
CA ASN A 130 6.68 5.66 12.23
C ASN A 130 5.34 6.19 11.70
N GLY A 131 4.52 6.80 12.55
CA GLY A 131 3.18 7.27 12.19
C GLY A 131 3.00 8.77 12.35
N ILE A 132 2.18 9.36 11.48
CA ILE A 132 1.57 10.67 11.69
C ILE A 132 0.05 10.51 11.58
N GLY A 133 -0.68 10.80 12.65
CA GLY A 133 -2.12 10.60 12.66
C GLY A 133 -2.79 10.84 14.00
N ASP A 134 -4.12 10.88 14.04
CA ASP A 134 -4.87 11.08 15.28
C ASP A 134 -4.48 10.04 16.36
N GLN A 135 -4.27 8.78 15.97
CA GLN A 135 -3.86 7.70 16.86
C GLN A 135 -2.64 6.94 16.33
N CYS A 136 -1.59 6.85 17.15
CA CYS A 136 -0.40 6.03 16.93
C CYS A 136 -0.26 4.99 18.05
N SER A 137 -0.18 3.70 17.72
CA SER A 137 -0.16 2.62 18.74
C SER A 137 1.26 2.29 19.21
N GLU A 138 2.18 1.92 18.31
CA GLU A 138 3.53 1.49 18.68
C GLU A 138 4.60 2.13 17.76
N GLY A 139 5.69 2.61 18.35
CA GLY A 139 6.87 3.12 17.64
C GLY A 139 7.07 4.62 17.78
N ASN A 140 7.36 5.32 16.68
CA ASN A 140 7.51 6.78 16.68
C ASN A 140 6.24 7.43 16.12
N GLY A 141 5.48 8.16 16.93
CA GLY A 141 4.20 8.75 16.55
C GLY A 141 4.18 10.27 16.65
N ILE A 142 3.44 10.92 15.76
CA ILE A 142 3.00 12.31 15.91
C ILE A 142 1.49 12.33 15.74
N GLY A 143 0.74 12.77 16.77
CA GLY A 143 -0.71 12.63 16.76
C GLY A 143 -1.42 13.28 17.93
N ASP A 144 -2.74 13.09 18.04
CA ASP A 144 -3.46 13.46 19.26
C ASP A 144 -3.18 12.44 20.37
N GLN A 145 -3.07 11.15 20.02
CA GLN A 145 -2.83 10.04 20.95
C GLN A 145 -1.67 9.16 20.48
N CYS A 146 -0.68 8.95 21.35
CA CYS A 146 0.43 8.02 21.17
C CYS A 146 0.43 7.00 22.32
N SER A 147 0.38 5.70 22.00
CA SER A 147 0.26 4.66 23.04
C SER A 147 1.63 4.18 23.54
N GLU A 148 2.51 3.66 22.69
CA GLU A 148 3.80 3.10 23.09
C GLU A 148 4.95 3.61 22.19
N GLY A 149 6.08 4.00 22.81
CA GLY A 149 7.31 4.35 22.11
C GLY A 149 7.67 5.84 22.23
N ASN A 150 8.07 6.48 21.13
CA ASN A 150 8.36 7.91 21.12
C ASN A 150 7.19 8.69 20.52
N GLY A 151 6.49 9.49 21.31
CA GLY A 151 5.29 10.22 20.89
C GLY A 151 5.44 11.73 20.96
N ILE A 152 4.82 12.44 20.02
CA ILE A 152 4.52 13.87 20.13
C ILE A 152 3.01 14.04 19.94
N GLY A 153 2.30 14.53 20.95
CA GLY A 153 0.85 14.63 20.88
C GLY A 153 0.17 15.08 22.15
N ASP A 154 -1.12 15.35 22.11
CA ASP A 154 -1.88 15.77 23.30
C ASP A 154 -1.78 14.73 24.43
N GLN A 155 -1.81 13.44 24.09
CA GLN A 155 -1.70 12.33 25.04
C GLN A 155 -0.64 11.31 24.63
N CYS A 156 0.32 11.05 25.53
CA CYS A 156 1.33 9.99 25.39
C CYS A 156 1.18 9.00 26.56
N SER A 157 1.02 7.70 26.27
CA SER A 157 0.76 6.70 27.32
C SER A 157 2.05 6.09 27.88
N GLU A 158 2.91 5.49 27.05
CA GLU A 158 4.13 4.80 27.49
C GLU A 158 5.34 5.15 26.61
N GLY A 159 6.49 5.42 27.23
CA GLY A 159 7.76 5.63 26.56
C GLY A 159 8.28 7.07 26.67
N ASN A 160 8.79 7.64 25.57
CA ASN A 160 9.24 9.04 25.55
C ASN A 160 8.18 9.93 24.90
N GLY A 161 7.53 10.79 25.66
CA GLY A 161 6.42 11.64 25.19
C GLY A 161 6.73 13.13 25.25
N ILE A 162 6.20 13.89 24.29
CA ILE A 162 6.05 15.34 24.37
C ILE A 162 4.58 15.68 24.13
N GLY A 163 3.90 16.28 25.11
CA GLY A 163 2.45 16.45 25.03
C GLY A 163 1.81 17.21 26.16
N ASP A 164 0.50 17.38 26.14
CA ASP A 164 -0.22 17.95 27.30
C ASP A 164 -0.24 16.93 28.46
N GLN A 165 -0.40 15.65 28.15
CA GLN A 165 -0.45 14.56 29.12
C GLN A 165 0.52 13.43 28.77
N CYS A 166 1.38 13.05 29.72
CA CYS A 166 2.28 11.91 29.62
C CYS A 166 2.03 10.95 30.80
N SER A 167 1.75 9.67 30.53
CA SER A 167 1.40 8.72 31.61
C SER A 167 2.63 8.03 32.19
N GLU A 168 3.42 7.31 31.39
CA GLU A 168 4.56 6.52 31.87
C GLU A 168 5.82 6.73 31.00
N GLY A 169 6.97 6.92 31.64
CA GLY A 169 8.27 6.96 30.99
C GLY A 169 8.97 8.32 31.09
N ASN A 170 9.55 8.81 29.99
CA ASN A 170 10.16 10.14 29.97
C ASN A 170 9.22 11.13 29.27
N GLY A 171 8.73 12.13 29.99
CA GLY A 171 7.70 13.04 29.48
C GLY A 171 8.13 14.51 29.51
N ILE A 172 7.70 15.28 28.51
CA ILE A 172 7.66 16.74 28.58
C ILE A 172 6.22 17.19 28.36
N GLY A 173 5.59 17.81 29.34
CA GLY A 173 4.19 18.18 29.21
C GLY A 173 3.56 18.87 30.41
N ASP A 174 2.31 19.33 30.28
CA ASP A 174 1.60 19.99 31.37
C ASP A 174 1.37 19.02 32.55
N GLN A 175 1.00 17.77 32.26
CA GLN A 175 0.74 16.74 33.25
C GLN A 175 1.55 15.47 32.97
N CYS A 176 2.36 15.05 33.93
CA CYS A 176 3.14 13.81 33.87
C CYS A 176 2.82 12.92 35.08
N SER A 177 2.49 11.65 34.83
CA SER A 177 2.09 10.73 35.91
C SER A 177 3.29 9.99 36.50
N GLU A 178 4.03 9.22 35.71
CA GLU A 178 5.10 8.35 36.19
C GLU A 178 6.38 8.46 35.34
N GLY A 179 7.54 8.54 36.01
CA GLY A 179 8.86 8.42 35.38
C GLY A 179 9.71 9.68 35.48
N SER A 180 10.54 9.97 34.46
CA SER A 180 11.41 11.17 34.47
C SER A 180 10.79 12.26 33.60
N SER A 181 10.34 13.36 34.19
CA SER A 181 9.50 14.32 33.48
C SER A 181 9.86 15.78 33.71
N ILE A 182 9.47 16.61 32.74
CA ILE A 182 9.49 18.08 32.85
C ILE A 182 8.07 18.58 32.57
N GLY A 183 7.47 19.30 33.53
CA GLY A 183 6.09 19.72 33.38
C GLY A 183 5.54 20.62 34.47
N ASP A 184 4.31 21.08 34.33
CA ASP A 184 3.65 21.89 35.37
C ASP A 184 3.29 21.01 36.58
N GLN A 185 2.78 19.80 36.32
CA GLN A 185 2.40 18.82 37.34
C GLN A 185 3.08 17.47 37.11
N CYS A 186 3.74 16.94 38.14
CA CYS A 186 4.35 15.61 38.11
C CYS A 186 3.94 14.80 39.35
N SER A 187 3.44 13.58 39.15
CA SER A 187 2.92 12.77 40.26
C SER A 187 3.97 11.85 40.89
N GLU A 188 4.64 11.00 40.12
CA GLU A 188 5.59 10.01 40.62
C GLU A 188 6.87 9.96 39.77
N GLY A 189 8.02 9.84 40.43
CA GLY A 189 9.34 9.73 39.79
C GLY A 189 10.20 10.99 39.89
N ASN A 190 11.08 11.17 38.91
CA ASN A 190 12.05 12.27 38.88
C ASN A 190 11.51 13.41 38.00
N GLY A 191 10.66 14.26 38.59
CA GLY A 191 10.04 15.39 37.89
C GLY A 191 10.73 16.74 38.15
N ILE A 192 10.73 17.62 37.16
CA ILE A 192 11.04 19.05 37.32
C ILE A 192 9.80 19.85 36.92
N GLY A 193 9.25 20.62 37.86
CA GLY A 193 7.98 21.28 37.65
C GLY A 193 7.47 22.14 38.80
N ASP A 194 6.37 22.85 38.56
CA ASP A 194 5.73 23.74 39.53
C ASP A 194 5.09 22.97 40.69
N GLN A 195 4.54 21.78 40.41
CA GLN A 195 3.89 20.90 41.37
C GLN A 195 4.35 19.45 41.20
N CYS A 196 5.57 19.14 41.64
CA CYS A 196 6.09 17.77 41.66
C CYS A 196 5.91 17.13 43.03
N SER A 197 5.35 15.92 43.05
CA SER A 197 5.39 15.06 44.23
C SER A 197 6.64 14.19 44.14
N GLU A 198 7.52 14.25 45.15
CA GLU A 198 8.69 13.36 45.17
C GLU A 198 8.23 11.93 45.49
N GLY A 199 8.47 11.00 44.57
CA GLY A 199 8.26 9.57 44.80
C GLY A 199 9.14 9.07 45.95
N SER A 200 8.53 8.46 46.96
CA SER A 200 9.19 7.93 48.17
C SER A 200 9.92 6.61 47.96
#